data_AF-A0A5B8W4N5-F1
#
_entry.id   AF-A0A5B8W4N5-F1
#
_cell.length_a   1.000
_cell.length_b   1.000
_cell.length_c   1.000
_cell.angle_alpha   90.00
_cell.angle_beta   90.00
_cell.angle_gamma   90.00
#
_symmetry.space_group_name_H-M   'P 1'
#
loop_
_entity.id
_entity.type
_entity.pdbx_description
1 polymer ?
#
loop_
_entity_poly.entity_id
_entity_poly.type
_entity_poly.pdbx_seq_one_letter_code
_entity_poly.pdbx_strand_id
1 'polypeptide(L)'
;MNNIRKKVIFKHLLKTIVTIGLLTNITTAFAQTNSTDTSATITADVKNKILAESKDGGRFDFWTPIKGHEYDGQRIQTGASTKDNIYATNREIAVIKWAYALSKSGIKKSDIIGFYEELKGRKIRSDEITLIDFGIKKAAN
;
A
#
# COMPACT_ATOMS: atom_id res chain seq x y z
N MET A 1 -17.38 63.40 9.12
CA MET A 1 -17.89 62.00 9.14
C MET A 1 -17.14 61.06 8.16
N ASN A 2 -15.83 61.25 7.93
CA ASN A 2 -15.09 60.54 6.85
C ASN A 2 -13.95 59.61 7.31
N ASN A 3 -13.58 59.60 8.60
CA ASN A 3 -12.44 58.82 9.10
C ASN A 3 -12.81 57.42 9.64
N ILE A 4 -14.07 57.19 9.99
CA ILE A 4 -14.51 55.90 10.55
C ILE A 4 -14.73 54.86 9.45
N ARG A 5 -15.24 55.28 8.27
CA ARG A 5 -15.50 54.37 7.14
C ARG A 5 -14.21 53.81 6.50
N LYS A 6 -13.10 54.58 6.49
CA LYS A 6 -11.82 54.10 5.96
C LYS A 6 -11.17 52.99 6.79
N LYS A 7 -11.31 53.03 8.13
CA LYS A 7 -10.74 52.01 9.04
C LYS A 7 -11.44 50.65 8.95
N VAL A 8 -12.76 50.64 8.69
CA VAL A 8 -13.52 49.39 8.56
C VAL A 8 -13.17 48.67 7.26
N ILE A 9 -13.03 49.41 6.16
CA ILE A 9 -12.66 48.85 4.84
C ILE A 9 -11.24 48.28 4.85
N PHE A 10 -10.29 48.95 5.51
CA PHE A 10 -8.90 48.47 5.62
C PHE A 10 -8.79 47.17 6.44
N LYS A 11 -9.61 47.00 7.49
CA LYS A 11 -9.66 45.76 8.29
C LYS A 11 -10.25 44.57 7.55
N HIS A 12 -11.13 44.78 6.56
CA HIS A 12 -11.67 43.70 5.73
C HIS A 12 -10.72 43.33 4.60
N LEU A 13 -10.06 44.31 3.95
CA LEU A 13 -9.03 44.05 2.95
C LEU A 13 -7.81 43.29 3.51
N LEU A 14 -7.42 43.57 4.76
CA LEU A 14 -6.29 42.87 5.40
C LEU A 14 -6.64 41.42 5.78
N LYS A 15 -7.90 41.11 6.09
CA LYS A 15 -8.33 39.74 6.40
C LYS A 15 -8.46 38.86 5.16
N THR A 16 -8.80 39.43 4.00
CA THR A 16 -8.92 38.66 2.75
C THR A 16 -7.55 38.36 2.12
N ILE A 17 -6.53 39.19 2.34
CA ILE A 17 -5.18 38.98 1.77
C ILE A 17 -4.39 37.90 2.52
N VAL A 18 -4.66 37.69 3.82
CA VAL A 18 -3.94 36.69 4.64
C VAL A 18 -4.40 35.26 4.37
N THR A 19 -5.54 35.04 3.70
CA THR A 19 -6.07 33.69 3.43
C THR A 19 -5.70 33.13 2.06
N ILE A 20 -4.99 33.88 1.21
CA ILE A 20 -4.58 33.43 -0.16
C ILE A 20 -3.05 33.29 -0.26
N GLY A 21 -2.34 33.27 0.86
CA GLY A 21 -0.87 33.16 0.94
C GLY A 21 -0.34 31.76 1.26
N LEU A 22 -1.11 30.69 1.06
CA LEU A 22 -0.73 29.34 1.51
C LEU A 22 -0.98 28.21 0.49
N LEU A 23 -0.91 28.49 -0.81
CA LEU A 23 -0.93 27.45 -1.85
C LEU A 23 -0.07 27.86 -3.05
N THR A 24 1.26 27.77 -2.95
CA THR A 24 2.14 27.49 -4.10
C THR A 24 3.56 27.19 -3.60
N ASN A 25 3.72 26.07 -2.90
CA ASN A 25 5.02 25.41 -2.79
C ASN A 25 4.70 23.93 -2.74
N ILE A 26 4.63 23.28 -3.91
CA ILE A 26 5.06 21.92 -4.22
C ILE A 26 4.78 21.78 -5.73
N THR A 27 5.71 22.22 -6.57
CA THR A 27 5.93 21.53 -7.84
C THR A 27 7.09 20.60 -7.58
N THR A 28 6.80 19.37 -7.17
CA THR A 28 7.78 18.29 -7.27
C THR A 28 8.19 18.20 -8.73
N ALA A 29 9.46 18.49 -9.01
CA ALA A 29 10.07 18.11 -10.27
C ALA A 29 9.97 16.58 -10.39
N PHE A 30 9.01 16.09 -11.17
CA PHE A 30 9.05 14.71 -11.67
C PHE A 30 10.10 14.65 -12.75
N ALA A 31 11.37 14.58 -12.34
CA ALA A 31 12.41 14.06 -13.20
C ALA A 31 12.16 12.56 -13.35
N GLN A 32 11.52 12.14 -14.44
CA GLN A 32 11.62 10.76 -14.90
C GLN A 32 13.07 10.54 -15.37
N THR A 33 13.92 10.12 -14.46
CA THR A 33 15.15 9.43 -14.85
C THR A 33 14.74 8.08 -15.41
N ASN A 34 14.92 7.91 -16.71
CA ASN A 34 14.80 6.61 -17.37
C ASN A 34 15.83 5.67 -16.73
N SER A 35 15.39 4.89 -15.75
CA SER A 35 16.21 3.88 -15.12
C SER A 35 16.34 2.70 -16.07
N THR A 36 17.54 2.53 -16.60
CA THR A 36 18.06 1.26 -17.09
C THR A 36 17.70 0.17 -16.09
N ASP A 37 17.07 -0.91 -16.57
CA ASP A 37 16.77 -2.15 -15.85
C ASP A 37 18.03 -2.72 -15.22
N THR A 38 18.38 -2.20 -14.05
CA THR A 38 19.37 -2.77 -13.15
C THR A 38 18.55 -3.20 -11.96
N SER A 39 18.56 -4.50 -11.67
CA SER A 39 17.94 -5.10 -10.49
C SER A 39 18.20 -4.24 -9.25
N ALA A 40 17.29 -3.33 -8.93
CA ALA A 40 17.43 -2.44 -7.78
C ALA A 40 17.31 -3.33 -6.53
N THR A 41 18.42 -3.56 -5.85
CA THR A 41 18.44 -4.21 -4.55
C THR A 41 17.51 -3.41 -3.63
N ILE A 42 16.51 -4.07 -3.05
CA ILE A 42 15.61 -3.41 -2.09
C ILE A 42 16.46 -2.87 -0.94
N THR A 43 16.36 -1.56 -0.69
CA THR A 43 17.06 -0.93 0.43
C THR A 43 16.45 -1.35 1.76
N ALA A 44 17.23 -1.29 2.83
CA ALA A 44 16.75 -1.55 4.18
C ALA A 44 15.54 -0.66 4.56
N ASP A 45 15.52 0.60 4.08
CA ASP A 45 14.43 1.54 4.34
C ASP A 45 13.12 1.09 3.69
N VAL A 46 13.17 0.64 2.44
CA VAL A 46 11.98 0.13 1.73
C VAL A 46 11.46 -1.13 2.42
N LYS A 47 12.35 -2.05 2.79
CA LYS A 47 12.00 -3.24 3.58
C LYS A 47 11.32 -2.86 4.90
N ASN A 48 11.95 -1.99 5.69
CA ASN A 48 11.43 -1.58 6.99
C ASN A 48 10.07 -0.89 6.86
N LYS A 49 9.89 -0.08 5.80
CA LYS A 49 8.61 0.54 5.49
C LYS A 49 7.54 -0.49 5.15
N ILE A 50 7.84 -1.48 4.31
CA ILE A 50 6.89 -2.56 3.98
C ILE A 50 6.50 -3.34 5.24
N LEU A 51 7.47 -3.69 6.08
CA LEU A 51 7.22 -4.42 7.33
C LEU A 51 6.38 -3.60 8.31
N ALA A 52 6.62 -2.29 8.40
CA ALA A 52 5.81 -1.38 9.21
C ALA A 52 4.39 -1.24 8.66
N GLU A 53 4.25 -1.04 7.35
CA GLU A 53 2.95 -0.94 6.67
C GLU A 53 2.19 -2.27 6.63
N SER A 54 2.82 -3.40 6.94
CA SER A 54 2.17 -4.72 7.04
C SER A 54 1.60 -5.01 8.43
N LYS A 55 1.84 -4.13 9.41
CA LYS A 55 1.28 -4.22 10.78
C LYS A 55 -0.04 -3.47 10.88
N ASP A 56 -0.74 -3.68 11.98
CA ASP A 56 -2.05 -3.11 12.32
C ASP A 56 -2.26 -1.67 11.81
N GLY A 57 -3.23 -1.48 10.92
CA GLY A 57 -3.63 -0.19 10.36
C GLY A 57 -2.75 0.33 9.22
N GLY A 58 -1.72 -0.42 8.82
CA GLY A 58 -0.86 -0.08 7.70
C GLY A 58 -1.46 -0.39 6.32
N ARG A 59 -0.83 0.14 5.26
CA ARG A 59 -1.30 -0.01 3.88
C ARG A 59 -1.29 -1.48 3.39
N PHE A 60 -0.37 -2.28 3.90
CA PHE A 60 -0.26 -3.70 3.60
C PHE A 60 -0.81 -4.57 4.73
N ASP A 61 -1.64 -4.02 5.62
CA ASP A 61 -2.33 -4.80 6.64
C ASP A 61 -3.57 -5.48 6.06
N PHE A 62 -3.43 -6.76 5.75
CA PHE A 62 -4.54 -7.61 5.32
C PHE A 62 -5.05 -8.53 6.43
N TRP A 63 -4.49 -8.46 7.64
CA TRP A 63 -4.80 -9.38 8.74
C TRP A 63 -5.72 -8.76 9.79
N THR A 64 -5.60 -7.46 10.07
CA THR A 64 -6.51 -6.80 11.03
C THR A 64 -7.99 -6.89 10.62
N PRO A 65 -8.37 -6.67 9.34
CA PRO A 65 -9.78 -6.73 8.94
C PRO A 65 -10.44 -8.10 9.12
N ILE A 66 -9.64 -9.17 9.26
CA ILE A 66 -10.13 -10.55 9.39
C ILE A 66 -9.96 -11.12 10.80
N LYS A 67 -9.54 -10.30 11.78
CA LYS A 67 -9.39 -10.74 13.17
C LYS A 67 -10.72 -11.29 13.71
N GLY A 68 -10.71 -12.50 14.23
CA GLY A 68 -11.91 -13.23 14.69
C GLY A 68 -12.65 -14.01 13.61
N HIS A 69 -12.23 -13.89 12.35
CA HIS A 69 -12.82 -14.55 11.17
C HIS A 69 -11.74 -15.21 10.29
N GLU A 70 -10.56 -15.50 10.84
CA GLU A 70 -9.39 -15.91 10.07
C GLU A 70 -9.58 -17.23 9.33
N TYR A 71 -10.39 -18.12 9.90
CA TYR A 71 -10.63 -19.48 9.38
C TYR A 71 -11.93 -19.61 8.59
N ASP A 72 -12.67 -18.51 8.41
CA ASP A 72 -13.86 -18.53 7.57
C ASP A 72 -13.45 -18.78 6.12
N GLY A 73 -14.04 -19.81 5.53
CA GLY A 73 -13.80 -20.19 4.14
C GLY A 73 -14.51 -19.25 3.18
N GLN A 74 -13.80 -18.75 2.18
CA GLN A 74 -14.36 -17.97 1.10
C GLN A 74 -13.99 -18.55 -0.25
N ARG A 75 -14.87 -18.31 -1.22
CA ARG A 75 -14.67 -18.68 -2.61
C ARG A 75 -13.96 -17.54 -3.34
N ILE A 76 -12.73 -17.77 -3.77
CA ILE A 76 -11.98 -16.88 -4.66
C ILE A 76 -12.32 -17.27 -6.09
N GLN A 77 -12.92 -16.35 -6.84
CA GLN A 77 -13.12 -16.54 -8.26
C GLN A 77 -11.80 -16.27 -9.01
N THR A 78 -11.23 -17.32 -9.61
CA THR A 78 -9.94 -17.22 -10.30
C THR A 78 -10.06 -17.19 -11.82
N GLY A 79 -11.21 -17.62 -12.36
CA GLY A 79 -11.49 -17.70 -13.79
C GLY A 79 -12.95 -17.43 -14.15
N ALA A 80 -13.29 -17.69 -15.41
CA ALA A 80 -14.63 -17.45 -15.96
C ALA A 80 -15.65 -18.54 -15.54
N SER A 81 -15.17 -19.73 -15.16
CA SER A 81 -16.01 -20.86 -14.76
C SER A 81 -15.99 -21.10 -13.26
N THR A 82 -17.12 -21.55 -12.70
CA THR A 82 -17.23 -21.93 -11.29
C THR A 82 -16.32 -23.10 -10.90
N LYS A 83 -15.87 -23.89 -11.87
CA LYS A 83 -14.91 -25.01 -11.67
C LYS A 83 -13.49 -24.54 -11.40
N ASP A 84 -13.17 -23.29 -11.73
CA ASP A 84 -11.84 -22.70 -11.52
C ASP A 84 -11.75 -21.97 -10.17
N ASN A 85 -12.84 -21.94 -9.40
CA ASN A 85 -12.85 -21.25 -8.11
C ASN A 85 -11.98 -21.99 -7.08
N ILE A 86 -11.18 -21.23 -6.34
CA ILE A 86 -10.40 -21.74 -5.22
C ILE A 86 -11.15 -21.42 -3.93
N TYR A 87 -11.21 -22.39 -3.02
CA TYR A 87 -11.69 -22.14 -1.67
C TYR A 87 -10.48 -21.97 -0.75
N ALA A 88 -10.47 -20.88 0.00
CA ALA A 88 -9.40 -20.54 0.91
C ALA A 88 -9.98 -19.84 2.14
N THR A 89 -9.32 -19.98 3.27
CA THR A 89 -9.63 -19.22 4.48
C THR A 89 -9.29 -17.74 4.30
N ASN A 90 -9.95 -16.87 5.06
CA ASN A 90 -9.62 -15.44 5.10
C ASN A 90 -8.14 -15.19 5.38
N ARG A 91 -7.53 -16.01 6.23
CA ARG A 91 -6.09 -15.95 6.52
C ARG A 91 -5.24 -16.20 5.27
N GLU A 92 -5.56 -17.23 4.51
CA GLU A 92 -4.85 -17.54 3.26
C GLU A 92 -5.06 -16.44 2.22
N ILE A 93 -6.28 -15.91 2.14
CA ILE A 93 -6.62 -14.77 1.29
C ILE A 93 -5.81 -13.53 1.65
N ALA A 94 -5.59 -13.26 2.94
CA ALA A 94 -4.76 -12.14 3.38
C ALA A 94 -3.31 -12.26 2.88
N VAL A 95 -2.73 -13.47 2.95
CA VAL A 95 -1.39 -13.74 2.39
C VAL A 95 -1.35 -13.51 0.87
N ILE A 96 -2.35 -14.03 0.15
CA ILE A 96 -2.48 -13.84 -1.30
C ILE A 96 -2.56 -12.35 -1.66
N LYS A 97 -3.44 -11.59 -0.98
CA LYS A 97 -3.63 -10.14 -1.21
C LYS A 97 -2.37 -9.35 -0.91
N TRP A 98 -1.67 -9.71 0.16
CA TRP A 98 -0.40 -9.08 0.54
C TRP A 98 0.67 -9.29 -0.54
N ALA A 99 0.90 -10.54 -0.96
CA ALA A 99 1.86 -10.85 -2.01
C ALA A 99 1.50 -10.18 -3.35
N TYR A 100 0.21 -10.16 -3.71
CA TYR A 100 -0.30 -9.47 -4.89
C TYR A 100 0.03 -7.96 -4.83
N ALA A 101 -0.24 -7.30 -3.70
CA ALA A 101 -0.02 -5.87 -3.54
C ALA A 101 1.46 -5.49 -3.64
N LEU A 102 2.35 -6.30 -3.05
CA LEU A 102 3.80 -6.09 -3.14
C LEU A 102 4.32 -6.34 -4.56
N SER A 103 3.82 -7.39 -5.23
CA SER A 103 4.19 -7.68 -6.61
C SER A 103 3.73 -6.59 -7.59
N LYS A 104 2.50 -6.07 -7.45
CA LYS A 104 2.03 -4.90 -8.22
C LYS A 104 2.85 -3.64 -7.93
N SER A 105 3.52 -3.58 -6.78
CA SER A 105 4.45 -2.49 -6.42
C SER A 105 5.88 -2.71 -6.95
N GLY A 106 6.12 -3.75 -7.75
CA GLY A 106 7.41 -4.04 -8.37
C GLY A 106 8.40 -4.84 -7.50
N ILE A 107 7.95 -5.34 -6.35
CA ILE A 107 8.82 -6.11 -5.44
C ILE A 107 8.98 -7.53 -5.96
N LYS A 108 10.21 -8.04 -5.96
CA LYS A 108 10.54 -9.37 -6.48
C LYS A 108 10.11 -10.48 -5.52
N LYS A 109 9.86 -11.67 -6.07
CA LYS A 109 9.46 -12.86 -5.32
C LYS A 109 10.40 -13.18 -4.14
N SER A 110 11.71 -13.12 -4.35
CA SER A 110 12.70 -13.41 -3.30
C SER A 110 12.55 -12.49 -2.10
N ASP A 111 12.33 -11.20 -2.36
CA ASP A 111 12.19 -10.18 -1.32
C ASP A 111 10.85 -10.31 -0.60
N ILE A 112 9.76 -10.59 -1.34
CA ILE A 112 8.43 -10.85 -0.76
C ILE A 112 8.49 -12.03 0.22
N ILE A 113 9.17 -13.12 -0.15
CA ILE A 113 9.36 -14.28 0.72
C ILE A 113 10.16 -13.87 1.97
N GLY A 114 11.29 -13.18 1.81
CA GLY A 114 12.10 -12.74 2.94
C GLY A 114 11.36 -11.81 3.90
N PHE A 115 10.56 -10.88 3.38
CA PHE A 115 9.73 -9.99 4.21
C PHE A 115 8.64 -10.76 4.94
N TYR A 116 8.06 -11.79 4.31
CA TYR A 116 7.06 -12.61 4.96
C TYR A 116 7.66 -13.45 6.09
N GLU A 117 8.85 -14.02 5.89
CA GLU A 117 9.57 -14.74 6.96
C GLU A 117 9.85 -13.84 8.17
N GLU A 118 10.28 -12.61 7.91
CA GLU A 118 10.54 -11.62 8.97
C GLU A 118 9.25 -11.18 9.67
N LEU A 119 8.18 -10.93 8.92
CA LEU A 119 6.86 -10.61 9.48
C LEU A 119 6.33 -11.73 10.38
N LYS A 120 6.60 -13.00 10.03
CA LYS A 120 6.20 -14.17 10.81
C LYS A 120 7.17 -14.50 11.95
N GLY A 121 8.40 -13.97 11.93
CA GLY A 121 9.47 -14.34 12.86
C GLY A 121 9.91 -15.80 12.73
N ARG A 122 9.67 -16.45 11.58
CA ARG A 122 10.02 -17.84 11.31
C ARG A 122 10.21 -18.10 9.82
N LYS A 123 10.88 -19.20 9.48
CA LYS A 123 10.94 -19.66 8.09
C LYS A 123 9.55 -19.92 7.52
N ILE A 124 9.41 -19.63 6.23
CA ILE A 124 8.17 -19.83 5.50
C ILE A 124 7.93 -21.32 5.25
N ARG A 125 6.67 -21.74 5.28
CA ARG A 125 6.26 -23.11 4.95
C ARG A 125 5.92 -23.24 3.46
N SER A 126 5.91 -24.47 2.94
CA SER A 126 5.65 -24.74 1.51
C SER A 126 4.23 -24.35 1.06
N ASP A 127 3.24 -24.52 1.94
CA ASP A 127 1.87 -24.06 1.69
C ASP A 127 1.80 -22.53 1.57
N GLU A 128 2.49 -21.80 2.46
CA GLU A 128 2.57 -20.34 2.42
C GLU A 128 3.30 -19.83 1.17
N ILE A 129 4.36 -20.51 0.71
CA ILE A 129 5.01 -20.21 -0.57
C ILE A 129 4.01 -20.31 -1.73
N THR A 130 3.15 -21.34 -1.72
CA THR A 130 2.16 -21.55 -2.77
C THR A 130 1.15 -20.40 -2.83
N LEU A 131 0.73 -19.87 -1.67
CA LEU A 131 -0.17 -18.70 -1.57
C LEU A 131 0.51 -17.42 -2.09
N ILE A 132 1.77 -17.20 -1.70
CA ILE A 132 2.55 -16.06 -2.20
C ILE A 132 2.70 -16.15 -3.73
N ASP A 133 3.04 -17.32 -4.25
CA ASP A 133 3.18 -17.56 -5.69
C ASP A 133 1.88 -17.32 -6.44
N PHE A 134 0.76 -17.72 -5.85
CA PHE A 134 -0.56 -17.45 -6.42
C PHE A 134 -0.81 -15.94 -6.51
N GLY A 135 -0.54 -15.18 -5.43
CA GLY A 135 -0.67 -13.72 -5.42
C GLY A 135 0.22 -13.02 -6.46
N ILE A 136 1.48 -13.44 -6.57
CA ILE A 136 2.44 -12.91 -7.55
C ILE A 136 1.99 -13.20 -8.99
N LYS A 137 1.60 -14.45 -9.28
CA LYS A 137 1.10 -14.82 -10.62
C LYS A 137 -0.14 -14.02 -10.98
N LYS A 138 -1.06 -13.81 -10.02
CA LYS A 138 -2.26 -12.99 -10.25
C LYS A 138 -1.92 -11.52 -10.51
N ALA A 139 -0.81 -11.01 -9.98
CA ALA A 139 -0.33 -9.66 -10.24
C ALA A 139 0.33 -9.50 -11.61
N ALA A 140 0.84 -10.57 -12.21
CA ALA A 140 1.42 -10.54 -13.55
C ALA A 140 0.36 -10.55 -14.67
N ASN A 141 -0.85 -11.01 -14.36
CA ASN A 141 -2.03 -10.98 -15.23
C ASN A 141 -2.82 -9.67 -15.06
#